data_AF-A0A527FSP2-F1
#
_entry.id   AF-A0A527FSP2-F1
#
_cell.length_a   1.000
_cell.length_b   1.000
_cell.length_c   1.000
_cell.angle_alpha   90.00
_cell.angle_beta   90.00
_cell.angle_gamma   90.00
#
_symmetry.space_group_name_H-M   'P 1'
#
loop_
_entity.id
_entity.type
_entity.pdbx_description
1 polymer ?
#
loop_
_entity_poly.entity_id
_entity_poly.type
_entity_poly.pdbx_seq_one_letter_code
_entity_poly.pdbx_strand_id
1 'polypeptide(L)' 'TYGEHDFTDNIIHLVLARLPDAPAGTRGISLFLVPKFLVGDDGALGARNDVFCSGLEHKLGIHASPTCTMIYGDGFEG' A
#
# COMPACT_ATOMS: atom_id res chain seq x y z
N THR A 1 5.94 -1.43 -7.66
CA THR A 1 5.34 -1.60 -9.00
C THR A 1 3.86 -1.45 -8.88
N TYR A 2 3.24 -0.57 -9.68
CA TYR A 2 1.81 -0.22 -9.56
C TYR A 2 1.38 0.10 -8.11
N GLY A 3 2.24 0.83 -7.38
CA GLY A 3 1.98 1.22 -6.00
C GLY A 3 0.96 2.35 -5.87
N GLU A 4 0.79 3.17 -6.91
CA GLU A 4 -0.25 4.20 -6.99
C GLU A 4 -0.52 4.50 -8.47
N HIS A 5 -1.78 4.76 -8.81
CA HIS A 5 -2.26 5.19 -10.13
C HIS A 5 -3.74 5.57 -10.07
N ASP A 6 -4.26 6.15 -11.16
CA ASP A 6 -5.64 6.61 -11.33
C ASP A 6 -6.50 5.70 -12.24
N PHE A 7 -5.97 4.55 -12.69
CA PHE A 7 -6.72 3.61 -13.55
C PHE A 7 -7.83 2.80 -12.85
N THR A 8 -7.98 2.92 -11.54
CA THR A 8 -8.95 2.17 -10.72
C THR A 8 -9.37 3.03 -9.53
N ASP A 9 -10.59 2.80 -9.04
CA ASP A 9 -11.13 3.52 -7.89
C ASP A 9 -10.45 3.13 -6.57
N ASN A 10 -9.95 1.89 -6.47
CA ASN A 10 -9.24 1.40 -5.29
C ASN A 10 -8.07 0.47 -5.66
N ILE A 11 -7.04 0.47 -4.83
CA ILE A 11 -5.85 -0.36 -4.95
C ILE A 11 -5.73 -1.20 -3.68
N ILE A 12 -5.49 -2.51 -3.83
CA ILE A 12 -5.32 -3.42 -2.70
C ILE A 12 -3.85 -3.78 -2.57
N HIS A 13 -3.20 -3.28 -1.53
CA HIS A 13 -1.81 -3.62 -1.23
C HIS A 13 -1.75 -4.91 -0.40
N LEU A 14 -0.99 -5.88 -0.90
CA LEU A 14 -0.62 -7.08 -0.17
C LEU A 14 0.71 -6.81 0.56
N VAL A 15 0.62 -6.47 1.84
CA VAL A 15 1.76 -5.98 2.63
C VAL A 15 2.28 -7.07 3.55
N LEU A 16 3.59 -7.32 3.47
CA LEU A 16 4.30 -8.15 4.43
C LEU A 16 4.74 -7.29 5.60
N ALA A 17 4.26 -7.61 6.81
CA ALA A 17 4.65 -6.93 8.04
C ALA A 17 4.82 -7.94 9.18
N ARG A 18 5.47 -7.50 10.25
CA ARG A 18 5.69 -8.30 11.45
C ARG A 18 4.91 -7.66 12.60
N LEU A 19 4.14 -8.45 13.34
CA LEU A 19 3.50 -8.00 14.58
C LEU A 19 4.57 -7.72 15.64
N PRO A 20 4.35 -6.78 16.58
CA PRO A 20 5.37 -6.40 17.58
C PRO A 20 5.94 -7.56 18.40
N ASP A 21 5.15 -8.60 18.62
CA ASP A 21 5.47 -9.80 19.41
C ASP A 21 5.85 -11.03 18.57
N ALA A 22 5.83 -10.94 17.24
CA ALA A 22 6.08 -12.06 16.35
C ALA A 22 7.59 -12.42 16.28
N PRO A 23 7.92 -13.72 16.08
CA PRO A 23 9.29 -14.20 16.09
C PRO A 23 10.17 -13.58 14.98
N ALA A 24 11.49 -13.62 15.18
CA ALA A 24 12.43 -13.15 14.17
C ALA A 24 12.41 -14.02 12.89
N GLY A 25 12.91 -13.45 11.79
CA GLY A 25 12.97 -14.09 10.48
C GLY A 25 11.64 -14.10 9.74
N THR A 26 11.56 -14.94 8.70
CA THR A 26 10.39 -15.02 7.81
C THR A 26 9.16 -15.63 8.48
N ARG A 27 9.34 -16.48 9.49
CA ARG A 27 8.24 -17.13 10.21
C ARG A 27 7.40 -16.16 11.06
N GLY A 28 7.91 -14.97 11.38
CA GLY A 28 7.13 -13.92 12.05
C GLY A 28 6.49 -12.91 11.10
N ILE A 29 6.64 -13.09 9.78
CA ILE A 29 6.03 -12.19 8.80
C ILE A 29 4.62 -12.70 8.50
N SER A 30 3.64 -11.80 8.59
CA SER A 30 2.26 -12.01 8.19
C SER A 30 1.93 -11.19 6.94
N LEU A 31 0.92 -11.63 6.20
CA LEU A 31 0.39 -10.90 5.05
C LEU A 31 -0.86 -10.13 5.45
N PHE A 32 -0.90 -8.84 5.10
CA PHE A 32 -2.00 -7.94 5.40
C PHE A 32 -2.61 -7.42 4.11
N LEU A 33 -3.95 -7.31 4.11
CA LEU A 33 -4.70 -6.62 3.08
C LEU A 33 -4.78 -5.14 3.48
N VAL A 34 -4.19 -4.25 2.71
CA VAL A 34 -4.17 -2.81 3.01
C VAL A 34 -4.75 -2.05 1.80
N PRO A 35 -6.04 -1.71 1.82
CA PRO A 35 -6.66 -1.01 0.71
C PRO A 35 -6.31 0.49 0.75
N LYS A 36 -6.26 1.14 -0.43
CA LYS A 36 -6.10 2.60 -0.57
C LYS A 36 -7.30 3.36 -0.01
N PHE A 37 -8.51 2.84 -0.23
CA PHE A 37 -9.74 3.30 0.40
C PHE A 37 -10.36 2.16 1.22
N LEU A 38 -10.76 2.45 2.45
CA LEU A 38 -11.44 1.48 3.31
C LEU A 38 -12.76 1.05 2.66
N VAL A 39 -13.16 -0.20 2.86
CA VAL A 39 -14.35 -0.77 2.24
C VAL A 39 -15.38 -1.05 3.33
N GLY A 40 -16.60 -0.56 3.17
CA GLY A 40 -17.72 -0.82 4.06
C GLY A 40 -18.28 -2.24 3.91
N ASP A 41 -19.13 -2.66 4.84
CA ASP A 41 -19.74 -4.01 4.83
C ASP A 41 -20.61 -4.26 3.59
N ASP A 42 -21.12 -3.20 2.96
CA ASP A 42 -21.89 -3.22 1.72
C ASP A 42 -21.02 -3.18 0.45
N GLY A 43 -19.69 -3.16 0.61
CA GLY A 43 -18.72 -3.05 -0.48
C GLY A 43 -18.47 -1.62 -0.97
N ALA A 44 -19.11 -0.61 -0.39
CA ALA A 44 -18.89 0.78 -0.77
C ALA A 44 -17.49 1.26 -0.36
N LEU A 45 -16.90 2.14 -1.17
CA LEU A 45 -15.63 2.81 -0.83
C LEU A 45 -15.89 3.91 0.20
N GLY A 46 -15.15 3.86 1.30
CA GLY A 46 -15.20 4.81 2.40
C GLY A 46 -13.99 5.75 2.41
N ALA A 47 -13.53 6.09 3.62
CA ALA A 47 -12.41 7.01 3.82
C ALA A 47 -11.12 6.49 3.17
N ARG A 48 -10.26 7.42 2.72
CA ARG A 48 -8.90 7.08 2.29
C ARG A 48 -8.14 6.52 3.49
N ASN A 49 -7.48 5.40 3.29
CA ASN A 49 -6.63 4.78 4.29
C ASN A 49 -5.27 5.49 4.36
N ASP A 50 -4.53 5.32 5.46
CA ASP A 50 -3.22 5.94 5.67
C ASP A 50 -2.10 5.18 4.96
N VAL A 51 -2.23 5.10 3.63
CA VAL A 51 -1.26 4.52 2.71
C VAL A 51 -1.10 5.44 1.49
N PHE A 52 0.13 5.79 1.18
CA PHE A 52 0.40 6.71 0.07
C PHE A 52 1.76 6.48 -0.57
N CYS A 53 1.85 6.87 -1.85
CA CYS A 53 3.11 6.93 -2.59
C CYS A 53 3.82 8.25 -2.25
N SER A 54 4.97 8.17 -1.58
CA SER A 54 5.79 9.35 -1.25
C SER A 54 6.74 9.74 -2.37
N GLY A 55 7.00 8.85 -3.34
CA GLY A 55 7.89 9.14 -4.45
C GLY A 55 7.87 8.06 -5.53
N LEU A 56 8.30 8.46 -6.74
CA LEU A 56 8.43 7.57 -7.89
C LEU A 56 9.90 7.39 -8.28
N GLU A 57 10.27 6.16 -8.60
CA GLU A 57 11.63 5.83 -9.00
C GLU A 57 11.94 6.29 -10.43
N HIS A 58 13.12 6.89 -10.59
CA HIS A 58 13.72 7.18 -11.90
C HIS A 58 14.44 5.93 -12.43
N LYS A 59 13.73 5.19 -13.27
CA LYS A 59 14.19 3.90 -13.82
C LYS A 59 14.90 4.07 -15.16
N LEU A 60 15.73 3.09 -15.53
CA LEU A 60 16.33 2.98 -16.86
C LEU A 60 15.30 2.75 -17.98
N GLY A 61 14.18 2.09 -17.66
CA GLY A 61 13.11 1.71 -18.59
C GLY A 61 11.79 1.48 -17.84
N ILE A 62 10.80 0.85 -18.50
CA ILE A 62 9.45 0.57 -17.94
C ILE A 62 8.80 1.77 -17.26
N HIS A 63 8.97 2.96 -17.85
CA HIS A 63 8.54 4.24 -17.26
C HIS A 63 7.02 4.32 -17.03
N ALA A 64 6.23 3.63 -17.86
CA ALA A 64 4.78 3.57 -17.72
C ALA A 64 4.32 2.76 -16.49
N SER A 65 5.22 2.00 -15.84
CA SER A 65 4.92 1.30 -14.59
C SER A 65 5.35 2.16 -13.40
N PRO A 66 4.40 2.68 -12.59
CA PRO A 66 4.76 3.52 -11.44
C PRO A 66 5.40 2.63 -10.37
N THR A 67 6.68 2.87 -10.13
CA THR A 67 7.45 2.18 -9.09
C THR A 67 7.59 3.17 -7.95
N CYS A 68 6.98 2.85 -6.82
CA CYS A 68 6.69 3.81 -5.77
C CYS A 68 7.46 3.43 -4.51
N THR A 69 7.96 4.43 -3.82
CA THR A 69 8.18 4.33 -2.37
C THR A 69 6.83 4.55 -1.69
N MET A 70 6.42 3.61 -0.83
CA MET A 70 5.13 3.63 -0.15
C MET A 70 5.30 3.84 1.36
N ILE A 71 4.44 4.66 1.95
CA ILE A 71 4.37 4.92 3.39
C ILE A 71 3.07 4.32 3.94
N TYR A 72 3.14 3.75 5.15
CA TYR A 72 2.02 3.09 5.85
C TYR A 72 1.99 3.53 7.32
N GLY A 73 0.96 4.27 7.74
CA GLY A 73 0.73 4.58 9.16
C GLY A 73 1.46 5.80 9.76
N ASP A 74 2.09 6.64 8.93
CA ASP A 74 2.84 7.84 9.37
C ASP A 74 2.09 9.17 9.13
N GLY A 75 0.80 9.10 8.75
CA GLY A 75 -0.01 10.27 8.45
C GLY A 75 0.23 10.82 7.05
N PHE A 76 -0.82 10.87 6.24
CA PHE A 76 -0.82 11.57 4.96
C PHE A 76 -0.94 13.09 5.16
N GLU A 77 0.14 13.85 4.94
CA GLU A 77 0.12 15.33 4.89
C GLU A 77 -0.19 15.87 3.47
N GLY A 78 -1.24 15.34 2.83
CA GLY A 78 -1.64 15.74 1.47
C GLY A 78 -3.07 16.24 1.38
#